data_AF-A0AAU4IPH1-F1
#
_entry.id   AF-A0AAU4IPH1-F1
#
_cell.length_a   1.000
_cell.length_b   1.000
_cell.length_c   1.000
_cell.angle_alpha   90.00
_cell.angle_beta   90.00
_cell.angle_gamma   90.00
#
_symmetry.space_group_name_H-M   'P 1'
#
loop_
_entity.id
_entity.type
_entity.pdbx_description
1 polymer ?
#
loop_
_entity_poly.entity_id
_entity_poly.type
_entity_poly.pdbx_seq_one_letter_code
_entity_poly.pdbx_strand_id
1 'polypeptide(L)'
;MNTPSGAEAAAEAGAVAPAPLTARPWQDRPGARLSGSCDLDTRQCLSAALGAVTAIPGPVVHLDLSAVVFLDTAAVAALVGAAAALSGQGRRLLLHDPPYSLRKVVEMFPDECAALEVAA
;
A
#
# COMPACT_ATOMS: atom_id res chain seq x y z
N MET A 1 -26.06 25.38 -37.36
CA MET A 1 -26.05 26.74 -36.78
C MET A 1 -25.39 26.62 -35.42
N ASN A 2 -24.09 26.87 -35.38
CA ASN A 2 -23.33 27.00 -34.13
C ASN A 2 -23.47 28.42 -33.61
N THR A 3 -23.62 28.56 -32.30
CA THR A 3 -23.23 29.76 -31.56
C THR A 3 -22.25 29.33 -30.44
N PRO A 4 -21.07 29.97 -30.34
CA PRO A 4 -20.10 29.76 -29.27
C PRO A 4 -20.21 30.84 -28.19
N SER A 5 -19.79 30.55 -26.96
CA SER A 5 -19.44 31.50 -25.89
C SER A 5 -18.96 30.69 -24.69
N GLY A 6 -17.77 30.85 -24.09
CA GLY A 6 -16.73 31.87 -24.18
C GLY A 6 -16.07 31.98 -22.78
N ALA A 7 -14.73 31.98 -22.76
CA ALA A 7 -13.81 32.22 -21.62
C ALA A 7 -13.71 31.08 -20.58
N GLU A 8 -12.73 30.18 -20.62
CA GLU A 8 -11.26 30.33 -20.45
C GLU A 8 -10.79 30.93 -19.11
N ALA A 9 -10.10 30.06 -18.37
CA ALA A 9 -8.99 30.32 -17.46
C ALA A 9 -9.25 31.07 -16.14
N ALA A 10 -9.38 30.28 -15.08
CA ALA A 10 -8.62 30.52 -13.85
C ALA A 10 -7.85 29.24 -13.50
N ALA A 11 -6.58 29.23 -13.89
CA ALA A 11 -5.59 28.31 -13.32
C ALA A 11 -5.24 28.77 -11.89
N GLU A 12 -4.69 27.83 -11.10
CA GLU A 12 -4.03 27.91 -9.78
C GLU A 12 -4.82 27.17 -8.69
N ALA A 13 -4.36 26.07 -8.10
CA ALA A 13 -3.02 25.51 -7.98
C ALA A 13 -3.01 24.03 -8.36
N GLY A 14 -1.88 23.55 -8.88
CA GLY A 14 -1.65 22.13 -9.11
C GLY A 14 -1.72 21.36 -7.80
N ALA A 15 -2.91 20.89 -7.44
CA ALA A 15 -3.05 19.73 -6.60
C ALA A 15 -2.41 18.60 -7.40
N VAL A 16 -1.17 18.24 -7.05
CA VAL A 16 -0.66 16.90 -7.36
C VAL A 16 -1.75 15.96 -6.84
N ALA A 17 -2.61 15.47 -7.74
CA ALA A 17 -3.56 14.44 -7.38
C ALA A 17 -2.70 13.34 -6.74
N PRO A 18 -3.00 12.90 -5.51
CA PRO A 18 -2.23 11.85 -4.88
C PRO A 18 -2.19 10.69 -5.88
N ALA A 19 -0.98 10.24 -6.22
CA ALA A 19 -0.81 9.19 -7.20
C ALA A 19 -1.67 7.99 -6.76
N PRO A 20 -2.59 7.49 -7.61
CA PRO A 20 -3.52 6.46 -7.21
C PRO A 20 -2.73 5.24 -6.74
N LEU A 21 -3.14 4.64 -5.63
CA LEU A 21 -2.54 3.42 -5.13
C LEU A 21 -2.68 2.33 -6.19
N THR A 22 -1.56 1.81 -6.67
CA THR A 22 -1.52 0.71 -7.62
C THR A 22 -0.81 -0.50 -7.01
N ALA A 23 -1.29 -1.69 -7.36
CA ALA A 23 -0.66 -2.95 -7.03
C ALA A 23 -0.30 -3.66 -8.34
N ARG A 24 0.97 -4.06 -8.48
CA ARG A 24 1.44 -4.83 -9.64
C ARG A 24 2.12 -6.12 -9.18
N PRO A 25 2.04 -7.23 -9.93
CA PRO A 25 2.79 -8.44 -9.59
C PRO A 25 4.28 -8.16 -9.43
N TRP A 26 4.92 -8.78 -8.44
CA TRP A 26 6.37 -8.73 -8.31
C TRP A 26 6.97 -9.77 -9.26
N GLN A 27 7.78 -9.30 -10.21
CA GLN A 27 8.27 -10.11 -11.34
C GLN A 27 9.18 -11.28 -10.90
N ASP A 28 9.92 -11.12 -9.80
CA ASP A 28 10.95 -12.07 -9.36
C ASP A 28 10.50 -13.06 -8.28
N ARG A 29 9.30 -12.89 -7.70
CA ARG A 29 8.85 -13.67 -6.53
C ARG A 29 7.34 -13.59 -6.29
N PRO A 30 6.72 -14.58 -5.62
CA PRO A 30 5.29 -14.55 -5.29
C PRO A 30 4.97 -13.33 -4.44
N GLY A 31 4.27 -12.36 -5.01
CA GLY A 31 4.10 -11.08 -4.35
C GLY A 31 3.58 -9.97 -5.24
N ALA A 32 3.50 -8.78 -4.66
CA ALA A 32 3.12 -7.57 -5.36
C ALA A 32 4.01 -6.39 -4.97
N ARG A 33 4.07 -5.39 -5.84
CA ARG A 33 4.60 -4.07 -5.56
C ARG A 33 3.45 -3.09 -5.40
N LEU A 34 3.43 -2.38 -4.27
CA LEU A 34 2.56 -1.24 -4.06
C LEU A 34 3.27 0.05 -4.48
N SER A 35 2.52 0.98 -5.05
CA SER A 35 3.04 2.27 -5.47
C SER A 35 1.99 3.36 -5.28
N GLY A 36 2.39 4.51 -4.75
CA GLY A 36 1.50 5.64 -4.45
C GLY A 36 1.35 5.91 -2.96
N SER A 37 0.25 6.56 -2.59
CA SER A 37 -0.09 6.86 -1.20
C SER A 37 -1.09 5.85 -0.65
N CYS A 38 -0.94 5.51 0.63
CA CYS A 38 -1.89 4.70 1.38
C CYS A 38 -2.51 5.56 2.49
N ASP A 39 -3.66 6.15 2.16
CA ASP A 39 -4.43 7.11 2.94
C ASP A 39 -5.93 6.75 2.91
N LEU A 40 -6.77 7.65 3.43
CA LEU A 40 -8.21 7.46 3.47
C LEU A 40 -8.82 7.26 2.06
N ASP A 41 -8.36 8.02 1.07
CA ASP A 41 -8.90 8.00 -0.30
C ASP A 41 -8.54 6.71 -1.04
N THR A 42 -7.40 6.11 -0.70
CA THR A 42 -6.88 4.89 -1.31
C THR A 42 -7.18 3.61 -0.51
N ARG A 43 -7.89 3.73 0.63
CA ARG A 43 -8.17 2.61 1.54
C ARG A 43 -8.87 1.42 0.88
N GLN A 44 -9.84 1.69 0.00
CA GLN A 44 -10.54 0.61 -0.71
C GLN A 44 -9.61 -0.11 -1.69
N CYS A 45 -8.77 0.64 -2.41
CA CYS A 45 -7.74 0.07 -3.28
C CYS A 45 -6.73 -0.75 -2.48
N LEU A 46 -6.31 -0.27 -1.31
CA LEU A 46 -5.39 -1.00 -0.42
C LEU A 46 -6.01 -2.31 0.05
N SER A 47 -7.27 -2.28 0.51
CA SER A 47 -7.97 -3.49 0.95
C SER A 47 -8.08 -4.52 -0.17
N ALA A 48 -8.44 -4.09 -1.38
CA ALA A 48 -8.50 -4.97 -2.55
C ALA A 48 -7.11 -5.53 -2.91
N ALA A 49 -6.07 -4.70 -2.88
CA ALA A 49 -4.70 -5.11 -3.16
C ALA A 49 -4.20 -6.14 -2.12
N LEU A 50 -4.43 -5.90 -0.82
CA LEU A 50 -4.07 -6.86 0.23
C LEU A 50 -4.87 -8.16 0.14
N GLY A 51 -6.15 -8.09 -0.24
CA GLY A 51 -6.95 -9.28 -0.55
C GLY A 51 -6.33 -10.11 -1.68
N ALA A 52 -5.92 -9.45 -2.76
CA ALA A 52 -5.24 -10.12 -3.87
C ALA A 52 -3.87 -10.70 -3.44
N VAL A 53 -3.08 -9.96 -2.67
CA VAL A 53 -1.77 -10.39 -2.17
C VAL A 53 -1.88 -11.61 -1.26
N THR A 54 -2.81 -11.61 -0.31
CA THR A 54 -3.01 -12.73 0.62
C THR A 54 -3.52 -13.99 -0.09
N ALA A 55 -4.18 -13.84 -1.25
CA ALA A 55 -4.62 -14.94 -2.10
C ALA A 55 -3.51 -15.53 -3.01
N ILE A 56 -2.36 -14.86 -3.18
CA ILE A 56 -1.23 -15.39 -3.95
C ILE A 56 -0.76 -16.69 -3.29
N PRO A 57 -0.61 -17.82 -4.00
CA PRO A 57 -0.17 -19.08 -3.40
C PRO A 57 1.31 -19.03 -2.99
N GLY A 58 1.67 -19.79 -1.95
CA GLY A 58 3.06 -19.95 -1.52
C GLY A 58 3.26 -19.73 -0.01
N PRO A 59 4.34 -20.30 0.56
CA PRO A 59 4.63 -20.19 2.00
C PRO A 59 5.05 -18.77 2.40
N VAL A 60 5.63 -18.00 1.48
CA VAL A 60 6.06 -16.62 1.68
C VAL A 60 5.50 -15.77 0.55
N VAL A 61 4.83 -14.68 0.91
CA VAL A 61 4.34 -13.66 -0.02
C VAL A 61 5.13 -12.39 0.22
N HIS A 62 5.63 -11.78 -0.85
CA HIS A 62 6.47 -10.60 -0.80
C HIS A 62 5.67 -9.35 -1.15
N LEU A 63 5.83 -8.27 -0.39
CA LEU A 63 5.18 -6.99 -0.66
C LEU A 63 6.23 -5.88 -0.76
N ASP A 64 6.33 -5.24 -1.93
CA ASP A 64 7.25 -4.12 -2.15
C ASP A 64 6.58 -2.83 -1.70
N LEU A 65 7.25 -2.09 -0.83
CA LEU A 65 6.83 -0.76 -0.42
C LEU A 65 7.80 0.33 -0.87
N SER A 66 8.83 0.01 -1.68
CA SER A 66 9.83 0.98 -2.16
C SER A 66 9.25 2.17 -2.94
N ALA A 67 8.08 1.99 -3.57
CA ALA A 67 7.38 3.03 -4.32
C ALA A 67 6.16 3.61 -3.57
N VAL A 68 6.00 3.26 -2.29
CA VAL A 68 4.97 3.82 -1.41
C VAL A 68 5.53 5.08 -0.76
N VAL A 69 4.89 6.22 -1.02
CA VAL A 69 5.35 7.53 -0.55
C VAL A 69 4.75 7.91 0.79
N PHE A 70 3.61 7.32 1.15
CA PHE A 70 2.88 7.64 2.38
C PHE A 70 2.08 6.43 2.88
N LEU A 71 2.03 6.27 4.20
CA LEU A 71 1.24 5.27 4.92
C LEU A 71 0.65 5.92 6.18
N ASP A 72 -0.67 6.02 6.24
CA ASP A 72 -1.36 6.38 7.48
C ASP A 72 -1.47 5.18 8.45
N THR A 73 -1.89 5.44 9.68
CA THR A 73 -2.02 4.40 10.72
C THR A 73 -3.04 3.33 10.36
N ALA A 74 -4.08 3.70 9.60
CA ALA A 74 -5.09 2.77 9.13
C ALA A 74 -4.55 1.77 8.10
N ALA A 75 -3.71 2.24 7.20
CA ALA A 75 -3.04 1.41 6.22
C ALA A 75 -1.99 0.51 6.88
N VAL A 76 -1.29 0.99 7.90
CA VAL A 76 -0.43 0.13 8.74
C VAL A 76 -1.26 -0.97 9.41
N ALA A 77 -2.38 -0.65 10.04
CA ALA A 77 -3.27 -1.65 10.64
C ALA A 77 -3.79 -2.67 9.62
N ALA A 78 -4.08 -2.24 8.39
CA ALA A 78 -4.46 -3.14 7.31
C ALA A 78 -3.31 -4.10 6.91
N LEU A 79 -2.07 -3.61 6.86
CA LEU A 79 -0.88 -4.45 6.61
C LEU A 79 -0.68 -5.48 7.72
N VAL A 80 -0.79 -5.06 8.99
CA VAL A 80 -0.72 -5.94 10.16
C VAL A 80 -1.79 -7.03 10.07
N GLY A 81 -3.04 -6.65 9.76
CA GLY A 81 -4.14 -7.59 9.60
C GLY A 81 -3.91 -8.60 8.48
N ALA A 82 -3.38 -8.16 7.34
CA ALA A 82 -3.02 -9.04 6.23
C ALA A 82 -1.89 -10.02 6.61
N ALA A 83 -0.86 -9.54 7.31
CA ALA A 83 0.24 -10.37 7.79
C ALA A 83 -0.24 -11.40 8.83
N ALA A 84 -1.06 -10.98 9.79
CA ALA A 84 -1.64 -11.87 10.79
C ALA A 84 -2.55 -12.93 10.18
N ALA A 85 -3.36 -12.56 9.17
CA ALA A 85 -4.21 -13.51 8.45
C ALA A 85 -3.41 -14.58 7.72
N LEU A 86 -2.26 -14.22 7.13
CA LEU A 86 -1.34 -15.18 6.52
C LEU A 86 -0.64 -16.04 7.56
N SER A 87 -0.19 -15.44 8.68
CA SER A 87 0.45 -16.18 9.78
C SER A 87 -0.50 -17.24 10.36
N GLY A 88 -1.79 -16.92 10.51
CA GLY A 88 -2.81 -17.89 10.94
C GLY A 88 -2.99 -19.08 9.98
N GLN A 89 -2.54 -18.95 8.73
CA GLN A 89 -2.52 -20.02 7.72
C GLN A 89 -1.16 -20.73 7.65
N GLY A 90 -0.21 -20.41 8.53
CA GLY A 90 1.17 -20.92 8.47
C GLY A 90 2.00 -20.32 7.33
N ARG A 91 1.61 -19.14 6.84
CA ARG A 91 2.24 -18.42 5.72
C ARG A 91 2.79 -17.09 6.21
N ARG A 92 3.74 -16.52 5.47
CA ARG A 92 4.46 -15.30 5.89
C ARG A 92 4.26 -14.18 4.88
N LEU A 93 4.06 -12.96 5.37
CA LEU A 93 4.07 -11.74 4.56
C LEU A 93 5.37 -10.98 4.81
N LEU A 94 6.25 -10.94 3.82
CA LEU A 94 7.54 -10.27 3.91
C LEU A 94 7.49 -8.90 3.23
N LEU A 95 7.62 -7.84 4.01
CA LEU A 95 7.65 -6.45 3.55
C LEU A 95 9.07 -6.06 3.10
N HIS A 96 9.20 -5.50 1.90
CA HIS A 96 10.45 -5.00 1.34
C HIS A 96 10.44 -3.48 1.27
N ASP A 97 11.58 -2.88 1.57
CA ASP A 97 11.79 -1.44 1.56
C ASP A 97 10.66 -0.65 2.24
N PRO A 98 10.30 -0.98 3.50
CA PRO A 98 9.24 -0.26 4.18
C PRO A 98 9.63 1.21 4.36
N PRO A 99 8.70 2.16 4.10
CA PRO A 99 8.99 3.58 4.26
C PRO A 99 9.28 3.90 5.73
N TYR A 100 9.98 5.01 5.95
CA TYR A 100 10.41 5.44 7.28
C TYR A 100 9.25 5.53 8.29
N SER A 101 8.08 5.99 7.86
CA SER A 101 6.88 6.05 8.71
C SER A 101 6.49 4.68 9.27
N LEU A 102 6.51 3.63 8.44
CA LEU A 102 6.20 2.28 8.86
C LEU A 102 7.26 1.75 9.85
N ARG A 103 8.54 1.99 9.58
CA ARG A 103 9.63 1.61 10.50
C ARG A 103 9.46 2.26 11.87
N LYS A 104 9.10 3.54 11.92
CA LYS A 104 8.82 4.25 13.18
C LYS A 104 7.60 3.69 13.91
N VAL A 105 6.54 3.32 13.20
CA VAL A 105 5.36 2.71 13.84
C VAL A 105 5.71 1.35 14.45
N VAL A 106 6.47 0.51 13.74
CA VAL A 106 6.95 -0.79 14.28
C VAL A 106 7.83 -0.60 15.51
N GLU A 107 8.69 0.41 15.52
CA GLU A 107 9.54 0.76 16.68
C GLU A 107 8.72 1.24 17.89
N MET A 108 7.66 2.01 17.66
CA MET A 108 6.81 2.57 18.73
C MET A 108 5.78 1.57 19.25
N PHE A 109 5.32 0.64 18.41
CA PHE A 109 4.24 -0.31 18.67
C PHE A 109 4.64 -1.73 18.26
N PRO A 110 5.65 -2.33 18.93
CA PRO A 110 6.20 -3.62 18.53
C PRO A 110 5.22 -4.77 18.73
N ASP A 111 4.39 -4.73 19.77
CA ASP A 111 3.42 -5.79 20.07
C ASP A 111 2.28 -5.79 19.04
N GLU A 112 1.81 -4.61 18.66
CA GLU A 112 0.78 -4.44 17.63
C GLU A 112 1.30 -4.80 16.24
N CYS A 113 2.59 -4.59 15.99
CA CYS A 113 3.23 -4.89 14.71
C CYS A 113 3.91 -6.28 14.69
N ALA A 114 3.72 -7.12 15.69
CA ALA A 114 4.44 -8.39 15.83
C ALA A 114 4.25 -9.37 14.66
N ALA A 115 3.15 -9.23 13.91
CA ALA A 115 2.90 -10.03 12.71
C ALA A 115 3.66 -9.53 11.46
N LEU A 116 4.18 -8.30 11.47
CA LEU A 116 4.91 -7.75 10.35
C LEU A 116 6.33 -8.31 10.30
N GLU A 117 6.67 -8.89 9.16
CA GLU A 117 8.04 -9.28 8.88
C GLU A 117 8.64 -8.32 7.84
N VAL A 118 9.79 -7.72 8.19
CA VAL A 118 10.53 -6.82 7.31
C VAL A 118 11.76 -7.57 6.78
N ALA A 119 11.96 -7.53 5.46
CA ALA A 119 13.18 -8.02 4.85
C ALA A 119 14.37 -7.13 5.27
N ALA A 120 15.45 -7.77 5.71
CA ALA A 120 16.70 -7.14 6.10
C ALA A 120 17.46 -6.58 4.89
#